data_AF-A0A962JTK0-F1
#
_entry.id   AF-A0A962JTK0-F1
#
_cell.length_a   1.000
_cell.length_b   1.000
_cell.length_c   1.000
_cell.angle_alpha   90.00
_cell.angle_beta   90.00
_cell.angle_gamma   90.00
#
_symmetry.space_group_name_H-M   'P 1'
#
loop_
_entity.id
_entity.type
_entity.pdbx_description
1 polymer ?
#
loop_
_entity_poly.entity_id
_entity_poly.type
_entity_poly.pdbx_seq_one_letter_code
_entity_poly.pdbx_strand_id
1 'polypeptide(L)'
;MIPTRLPFPLNVYAQTLALEYGEVVHLHFGLYASSDSSGAFPEAQRRAEDALCALLPPPPARIIEVGCGSGALACRLAEAGYEVLAITPLAAEFEGLSDKRRPGLLFQMGDLPDEMPAKRADVLLLQQSAQYMDPLQLFTRSGQHLREGGRLLIADEFTLDDSVRQVEPRPVLAHFLRLAHRCGFSAERQRELGRQVAPGLQFFAQLLLHHRDALLDQGVATQDQLTQLQARVQEMAQQYASAHLGCTLLDLRYDAVQGEQPEFGNIHSFSGTEVPRLFERSFDTPFDADIWQWKYGEGRGRAVCARLGGELVGHYGGAPRDILYFGAAEKAIQICDVMVMPEHRSFASRDTLFFKMAATFLELEVGNCAEHLLGVGFPNMRVLRIARRLGLYEITDSLVEIHYPTEAGDESWPELELKPFDLGSKDSGAHIDRLWAEMAPQMQDRIVGVRDGEYWRYRYLAHPGWARGQYRCMALCARDTGEAQVILLLREHEGAQLLMDLVGAPEQFATALAVLRESLARDSQSLRCRITRSQAEFLNLPGARQVDLGIEIPCNIWTRGPDVVRLRDAWWLTAGDMDFL
;
A
#
# COMPACT_ATOMS: atom_id res chain seq x y z
N MET A 1 28.97 8.74 24.72
CA MET A 1 28.34 7.56 25.33
C MET A 1 27.42 6.96 24.27
N ILE A 2 27.54 5.68 23.95
CA ILE A 2 26.65 5.01 22.99
C ILE A 2 25.26 4.93 23.65
N PRO A 3 24.16 5.32 22.98
CA PRO A 3 22.83 5.13 23.53
C PRO A 3 22.62 3.65 23.82
N THR A 4 22.37 3.29 25.08
CA THR A 4 22.50 1.91 25.57
C THR A 4 21.45 0.93 25.04
N ARG A 5 20.48 1.38 24.21
CA ARG A 5 19.38 0.57 23.67
C ARG A 5 18.83 1.08 22.32
N LEU A 6 19.68 1.23 21.30
CA LEU A 6 19.20 1.49 19.93
C LEU A 6 18.46 0.26 19.36
N PRO A 7 17.47 0.42 18.47
CA PRO A 7 16.86 -0.71 17.78
C PRO A 7 17.80 -1.29 16.72
N PHE A 8 17.61 -2.56 16.36
CA PHE A 8 18.30 -3.15 15.21
C PHE A 8 17.81 -2.53 13.90
N PRO A 9 18.69 -2.20 12.92
CA PRO A 9 20.14 -2.44 12.92
C PRO A 9 21.01 -1.29 13.46
N LEU A 10 20.41 -0.20 13.96
CA LEU A 10 21.15 0.97 14.46
C LEU A 10 22.08 0.65 15.63
N ASN A 11 21.72 -0.30 16.50
CA ASN A 11 22.59 -0.77 17.58
C ASN A 11 23.89 -1.38 17.06
N VAL A 12 23.81 -2.24 16.05
CA VAL A 12 24.99 -2.85 15.42
C VAL A 12 25.79 -1.76 14.72
N TYR A 13 25.13 -0.89 13.96
CA TYR A 13 25.78 0.22 13.28
C TYR A 13 26.59 1.10 14.22
N ALA A 14 25.98 1.56 15.31
CA ALA A 14 26.64 2.35 16.33
C ALA A 14 27.81 1.57 16.97
N GLN A 15 27.59 0.32 17.38
CA GLN A 15 28.64 -0.42 18.07
C GLN A 15 29.85 -0.72 17.16
N THR A 16 29.62 -1.04 15.89
CA THR A 16 30.69 -1.24 14.90
C THR A 16 31.54 0.01 14.73
N LEU A 17 30.92 1.18 14.58
CA LEU A 17 31.67 2.44 14.46
C LEU A 17 32.39 2.80 15.76
N ALA A 18 31.80 2.51 16.93
CA ALA A 18 32.43 2.76 18.22
C ALA A 18 33.68 1.89 18.45
N LEU A 19 33.63 0.62 18.03
CA LEU A 19 34.79 -0.29 18.10
C LEU A 19 35.92 0.16 17.19
N GLU A 20 35.60 0.68 16.00
CA GLU A 20 36.59 1.17 15.03
C GLU A 20 37.20 2.51 15.43
N TYR A 21 36.37 3.48 15.84
CA TYR A 21 36.79 4.88 16.00
C TYR A 21 36.83 5.36 17.45
N GLY A 22 36.46 4.52 18.41
CA GLY A 22 36.40 4.86 19.84
C GLY A 22 35.18 5.70 20.25
N GLU A 23 34.50 6.33 19.29
CA GLU A 23 33.26 7.07 19.51
C GLU A 23 32.33 7.01 18.29
N VAL A 24 31.07 7.39 18.50
CA VAL A 24 30.08 7.56 17.43
C VAL A 24 29.39 8.89 17.62
N VAL A 25 29.49 9.73 16.59
CA VAL A 25 28.84 11.04 16.56
C VAL A 25 27.56 10.98 15.74
N HIS A 26 27.57 10.32 14.59
CA HIS A 26 26.44 10.27 13.66
C HIS A 26 26.04 8.82 13.34
N LEU A 27 24.75 8.61 13.05
CA LEU A 27 24.19 7.31 12.66
C LEU A 27 23.74 7.28 11.19
N HIS A 28 24.14 8.29 10.41
CA HIS A 28 23.79 8.43 9.01
C HIS A 28 24.96 8.02 8.09
N PHE A 29 24.71 7.79 6.82
CA PHE A 29 25.70 7.48 5.81
C PHE A 29 26.66 8.65 5.56
N GLY A 30 27.91 8.32 5.23
CA GLY A 30 28.90 9.29 4.81
C GLY A 30 28.90 9.51 3.28
N LEU A 31 29.31 10.70 2.85
CA LEU A 31 29.60 10.98 1.44
C LEU A 31 31.08 10.78 1.16
N TYR A 32 31.38 9.98 0.14
CA TYR A 32 32.72 9.69 -0.36
C TYR A 32 32.96 10.38 -1.70
N ALA A 33 34.21 10.73 -1.98
CA ALA A 33 34.58 11.23 -3.29
C ALA A 33 34.51 10.08 -4.30
N SER A 34 34.02 10.35 -5.51
CA SER A 34 33.81 9.32 -6.54
C SER A 34 35.10 8.57 -6.96
N SER A 35 36.28 9.13 -6.66
CA SER A 35 37.58 8.56 -6.99
C SER A 35 38.39 8.10 -5.76
N ASP A 36 37.88 8.34 -4.54
CA ASP A 36 38.64 8.09 -3.32
C ASP A 36 37.74 7.63 -2.17
N SER A 37 37.81 6.33 -1.87
CA SER A 37 37.14 5.68 -0.75
C SER A 37 38.00 5.60 0.51
N SER A 38 39.19 6.23 0.54
CA SER A 38 40.15 6.13 1.65
C SER A 38 39.82 7.02 2.87
N GLY A 39 38.79 7.85 2.80
CA GLY A 39 38.39 8.72 3.91
C GLY A 39 37.74 7.96 5.07
N ALA A 40 38.06 8.35 6.31
CA ALA A 40 37.48 7.74 7.50
C ALA A 40 35.95 7.99 7.57
N PHE A 41 35.20 7.05 8.15
CA PHE A 41 33.74 7.13 8.22
C PHE A 41 33.22 8.44 8.85
N PRO A 42 33.78 8.92 9.98
CA PRO A 42 33.34 10.18 10.60
C PRO A 42 33.55 11.42 9.71
N GLU A 43 34.63 11.44 8.92
CA GLU A 43 34.88 12.53 7.97
C GLU A 43 33.89 12.51 6.82
N ALA A 44 33.57 11.32 6.30
CA ALA A 44 32.55 11.15 5.27
C ALA A 44 31.16 11.56 5.77
N GLN A 45 30.82 11.24 7.02
CA GLN A 45 29.59 11.72 7.68
C GLN A 45 29.58 13.24 7.78
N ARG A 46 30.66 13.88 8.25
CA ARG A 46 30.75 15.34 8.28
C ARG A 46 30.52 15.99 6.91
N ARG A 47 31.07 15.40 5.84
CA ARG A 47 30.81 15.87 4.46
C ARG A 47 29.33 15.77 4.07
N ALA A 48 28.62 14.75 4.53
CA ALA A 48 27.17 14.61 4.31
C ALA A 48 26.39 15.73 4.99
N GLU A 49 26.72 16.01 6.25
CA GLU A 49 26.10 17.12 7.00
C GLU A 49 26.43 18.48 6.38
N ASP A 50 27.67 18.71 5.97
CA ASP A 50 28.09 19.97 5.33
C ASP A 50 27.32 20.20 4.03
N ALA A 51 27.12 19.13 3.24
CA ALA A 51 26.30 19.14 2.04
C ALA A 51 24.85 19.56 2.30
N LEU A 52 24.24 19.08 3.39
CA LEU A 52 22.90 19.44 3.82
C LEU A 52 22.85 20.89 4.37
N CYS A 53 23.79 21.24 5.25
CA CYS A 53 23.89 22.57 5.86
C CYS A 53 24.13 23.68 4.84
N ALA A 54 24.79 23.39 3.71
CA ALA A 54 24.99 24.34 2.62
C ALA A 54 23.67 24.82 1.95
N LEU A 55 22.54 24.16 2.25
CA LEU A 55 21.21 24.57 1.78
C LEU A 55 20.46 25.46 2.78
N LEU A 56 20.99 25.65 3.99
CA LEU A 56 20.31 26.44 5.01
C LEU A 56 20.34 27.95 4.68
N PRO A 57 19.29 28.71 5.01
CA PRO A 57 19.34 30.17 4.99
C PRO A 57 20.33 30.67 6.05
N PRO A 58 20.86 31.91 5.94
CA PRO A 58 21.76 32.45 6.95
C PRO A 58 21.07 32.60 8.32
N PRO A 59 21.80 32.43 9.44
CA PRO A 59 21.25 32.65 10.78
C PRO A 59 21.00 34.16 11.05
N PRO A 60 20.03 34.51 11.91
CA PRO A 60 19.16 33.60 12.66
C PRO A 60 18.01 33.07 11.80
N ALA A 61 17.71 31.78 11.95
CA ALA A 61 16.52 31.14 11.38
C ALA A 61 16.04 30.03 12.33
N ARG A 62 14.76 29.71 12.28
CA ARG A 62 14.14 28.65 13.09
C ARG A 62 14.15 27.33 12.32
N ILE A 63 14.78 26.31 12.89
CA ILE A 63 14.96 24.98 12.31
C ILE A 63 14.24 23.95 13.18
N ILE A 64 13.45 23.07 12.56
CA ILE A 64 12.98 21.83 13.17
C ILE A 64 13.77 20.68 12.56
N GLU A 65 14.53 19.95 13.37
CA GLU A 65 15.21 18.72 12.98
C GLU A 65 14.41 17.53 13.48
N VAL A 66 13.93 16.66 12.57
CA VAL A 66 13.15 15.47 12.93
C VAL A 66 14.01 14.23 12.76
N GLY A 67 14.10 13.40 13.80
CA GLY A 67 15.04 12.29 13.88
C GLY A 67 16.46 12.76 14.20
N CYS A 68 16.62 13.58 15.24
CA CYS A 68 17.89 14.26 15.53
C CYS A 68 19.04 13.33 16.00
N GLY A 69 18.78 12.05 16.21
CA GLY A 69 19.79 11.06 16.58
C GLY A 69 20.54 11.45 17.85
N SER A 70 21.87 11.53 17.75
CA SER A 70 22.72 11.98 18.85
C SER A 70 22.55 13.47 19.20
N GLY A 71 21.84 14.26 18.39
CA GLY A 71 21.72 15.71 18.53
C GLY A 71 22.97 16.49 18.13
N ALA A 72 23.96 15.85 17.50
CA ALA A 72 25.20 16.52 17.08
C ALA A 72 24.94 17.66 16.08
N LEU A 73 24.10 17.42 15.06
CA LEU A 73 23.70 18.45 14.10
C LEU A 73 22.94 19.60 14.80
N ALA A 74 21.94 19.27 15.61
CA ALA A 74 21.20 20.26 16.41
C ALA A 74 22.11 21.19 17.24
N CYS A 75 23.13 20.62 17.88
CA CYS A 75 24.11 21.38 18.66
C CYS A 75 24.92 22.32 17.78
N ARG A 76 25.43 21.82 16.66
CA ARG A 76 26.20 22.59 15.68
C ARG A 76 25.38 23.74 15.09
N LEU A 77 24.10 23.50 14.80
CA LEU A 77 23.18 24.54 14.31
C LEU A 77 22.93 25.61 15.37
N ALA A 78 22.68 25.23 16.63
CA ALA A 78 22.50 26.21 17.70
C ALA A 78 23.76 27.07 17.93
N GLU A 79 24.96 26.47 17.86
CA GLU A 79 26.25 27.18 17.95
C GLU A 79 26.47 28.15 16.77
N ALA A 80 25.92 27.83 15.60
CA ALA A 80 25.94 28.72 14.43
C ALA A 80 24.91 29.86 14.52
N GLY A 81 24.09 29.93 15.57
CA GLY A 81 23.14 31.02 15.82
C GLY A 81 21.70 30.74 15.35
N TYR A 82 21.35 29.49 15.06
CA TYR A 82 19.96 29.10 14.74
C TYR A 82 19.11 28.86 16.01
N GLU A 83 17.80 29.02 15.90
CA GLU A 83 16.82 28.55 16.88
C GLU A 83 16.38 27.13 16.47
N VAL A 84 16.74 26.10 17.23
CA VAL A 84 16.57 24.70 16.85
C VAL A 84 15.62 23.98 17.79
N LEU A 85 14.61 23.32 17.21
CA LEU A 85 13.84 22.26 17.85
C LEU A 85 14.28 20.92 17.26
N ALA A 86 14.90 20.09 18.08
CA ALA A 86 15.39 18.76 17.69
C ALA A 86 14.50 17.68 18.30
N ILE A 87 13.94 16.83 17.44
CA ILE A 87 12.91 15.85 17.78
C ILE A 87 13.46 14.44 17.55
N THR A 88 13.27 13.53 18.50
CA THR A 88 13.50 12.09 18.28
C THR A 88 12.39 11.26 18.93
N PRO A 89 11.86 10.23 18.23
CA PRO A 89 10.92 9.29 18.82
C PRO A 89 11.60 8.23 19.70
N LEU A 90 12.94 8.13 19.66
CA LEU A 90 13.69 7.09 20.35
C LEU A 90 14.10 7.55 21.76
N ALA A 91 13.51 6.93 22.79
CA ALA A 91 13.83 7.23 24.19
C ALA A 91 15.33 7.10 24.49
N ALA A 92 15.99 6.08 23.94
CA ALA A 92 17.44 5.86 24.13
C ALA A 92 18.28 7.01 23.57
N GLU A 93 17.88 7.60 22.44
CA GLU A 93 18.54 8.79 21.89
C GLU A 93 18.29 9.99 22.79
N PHE A 94 17.03 10.23 23.16
CA PHE A 94 16.59 11.37 23.98
C PHE A 94 17.29 11.42 25.35
N GLU A 95 17.43 10.27 26.02
CA GLU A 95 18.17 10.14 27.29
C GLU A 95 19.62 10.63 27.17
N GLY A 96 20.26 10.39 26.03
CA GLY A 96 21.63 10.82 25.73
C GLY A 96 21.80 12.32 25.42
N LEU A 97 20.71 13.09 25.39
CA LEU A 97 20.72 14.53 25.02
C LEU A 97 20.79 15.47 26.23
N SER A 98 20.67 14.96 27.46
CA SER A 98 20.56 15.77 28.69
C SER A 98 21.67 16.83 28.82
N ASP A 99 22.90 16.43 28.54
CA ASP A 99 24.09 17.25 28.75
C ASP A 99 24.39 18.15 27.55
N LYS A 100 23.57 18.07 26.49
CA LYS A 100 23.75 18.81 25.23
C LYS A 100 22.92 20.10 25.17
N ARG A 101 22.17 20.43 26.23
CA ARG A 101 21.36 21.66 26.31
C ARG A 101 22.24 22.91 26.18
N ARG A 102 21.82 23.85 25.34
CA ARG A 102 22.49 25.14 25.12
C ARG A 102 21.49 26.21 24.67
N PRO A 103 21.80 27.50 24.75
CA PRO A 103 20.93 28.56 24.27
C PRO A 103 20.53 28.33 22.81
N GLY A 104 19.25 28.56 22.49
CA GLY A 104 18.71 28.37 21.15
C GLY A 104 18.39 26.92 20.76
N LEU A 105 18.61 25.93 21.62
CA LEU A 105 18.32 24.52 21.34
C LEU A 105 17.32 23.91 22.32
N LEU A 106 16.23 23.36 21.79
CA LEU A 106 15.26 22.55 22.52
C LEU A 106 15.24 21.12 21.98
N PHE A 107 15.31 20.14 22.87
CA PHE A 107 15.07 18.74 22.55
C PHE A 107 13.66 18.32 22.96
N GLN A 108 13.00 17.54 22.11
CA GLN A 108 11.67 16.98 22.35
C GLN A 108 11.65 15.49 22.01
N MET A 109 11.02 14.70 22.87
CA MET A 109 10.77 13.27 22.62
C MET A 109 9.41 13.11 21.94
N GLY A 110 9.35 12.29 20.89
CA GLY A 110 8.13 11.96 20.14
C GLY A 110 8.26 12.23 18.64
N ASP A 111 7.13 12.30 17.96
CA ASP A 111 7.03 12.65 16.54
C ASP A 111 6.80 14.16 16.36
N LEU A 112 6.81 14.60 15.09
CA LEU A 112 6.33 15.93 14.72
C LEU A 112 4.85 16.05 15.15
N PRO A 113 4.47 17.04 16.00
CA PRO A 113 3.11 17.17 16.53
C PRO A 113 2.04 17.29 15.45
N ASP A 114 0.81 16.88 15.75
CA ASP A 114 -0.36 17.12 14.86
C ASP A 114 -0.90 18.55 14.98
N GLU A 115 -0.61 19.23 16.09
CA GLU A 115 -1.08 20.59 16.33
C GLU A 115 -0.21 21.63 15.62
N MET A 116 -0.87 22.60 14.98
CA MET A 116 -0.18 23.73 14.36
C MET A 116 0.57 24.55 15.42
N PRO A 117 1.89 24.77 15.26
CA PRO A 117 2.68 25.49 16.25
C PRO A 117 2.36 26.99 16.24
N ALA A 118 2.46 27.65 17.39
CA ALA A 118 2.30 29.10 17.50
C ALA A 118 3.34 29.88 16.67
N LYS A 119 4.52 29.30 16.46
CA LYS A 119 5.58 29.82 15.59
C LYS A 119 6.00 28.76 14.60
N ARG A 120 5.80 29.05 13.31
CA ARG A 120 6.23 28.21 12.20
C ARG A 120 7.74 28.37 11.93
N ALA A 121 8.36 27.31 11.43
CA ALA A 121 9.79 27.24 11.16
C ALA A 121 10.16 27.79 9.77
N ASP A 122 11.39 28.26 9.62
CA ASP A 122 11.99 28.61 8.34
C ASP A 122 12.42 27.35 7.58
N VAL A 123 12.92 26.34 8.32
CA VAL A 123 13.40 25.08 7.78
C VAL A 123 12.90 23.91 8.63
N LEU A 124 12.46 22.85 7.96
CA LEU A 124 12.24 21.52 8.54
C LEU A 124 13.23 20.56 7.86
N LEU A 125 14.03 19.86 8.66
CA LEU A 125 15.15 19.05 8.22
C LEU A 125 14.94 17.59 8.63
N LEU A 126 15.05 16.69 7.66
CA LEU A 126 15.08 15.23 7.87
C LEU A 126 16.34 14.66 7.22
N GLN A 127 17.16 13.99 8.01
CA GLN A 127 18.35 13.28 7.52
C GLN A 127 18.24 11.82 7.91
N GLN A 128 17.95 10.97 6.93
CA GLN A 128 17.68 9.53 7.11
C GLN A 128 16.58 9.22 8.14
N SER A 129 15.59 10.10 8.22
CA SER A 129 14.44 9.98 9.11
C SER A 129 13.10 10.06 8.37
N ALA A 130 13.06 10.56 7.14
CA ALA A 130 11.85 10.65 6.32
C ALA A 130 11.36 9.26 5.88
N GLN A 131 12.27 8.30 5.67
CA GLN A 131 11.92 6.92 5.31
C GLN A 131 11.10 6.15 6.36
N TYR A 132 11.04 6.65 7.61
CA TYR A 132 10.23 6.07 8.68
C TYR A 132 8.84 6.71 8.80
N MET A 133 8.53 7.68 7.93
CA MET A 133 7.26 8.40 7.95
C MET A 133 6.42 8.03 6.74
N ASP A 134 5.11 7.94 6.95
CA ASP A 134 4.14 7.91 5.86
C ASP A 134 4.28 9.20 5.03
N PRO A 135 4.48 9.12 3.70
CA PRO A 135 4.70 10.30 2.86
C PRO A 135 3.57 11.34 2.91
N LEU A 136 2.31 10.92 3.06
CA LEU A 136 1.18 11.85 3.19
C LEU A 136 1.29 12.64 4.50
N GLN A 137 1.54 11.93 5.59
CA GLN A 137 1.73 12.56 6.91
C GLN A 137 2.94 13.49 6.91
N LEU A 138 4.05 13.07 6.28
CA LEU A 138 5.27 13.87 6.18
C LEU A 138 4.98 15.24 5.54
N PHE A 139 4.32 15.27 4.36
CA PHE A 139 4.06 16.53 3.69
C PHE A 139 2.98 17.37 4.38
N THR A 140 1.89 16.74 4.83
CA THR A 140 0.80 17.46 5.54
C THR A 140 1.33 18.12 6.81
N ARG A 141 2.05 17.37 7.66
CA ARG A 141 2.63 17.93 8.89
C ARG A 141 3.73 18.95 8.61
N SER A 142 4.56 18.73 7.58
CA SER A 142 5.57 19.72 7.20
C SER A 142 4.95 21.05 6.77
N GLY A 143 3.86 21.03 6.00
CA GLY A 143 3.13 22.24 5.61
C GLY A 143 2.49 22.97 6.79
N GLN A 144 2.05 22.24 7.83
CA GLN A 144 1.53 22.83 9.07
C GLN A 144 2.61 23.48 9.94
N HIS A 145 3.86 23.01 9.85
CA HIS A 145 4.97 23.49 10.67
C HIS A 145 5.84 24.55 9.99
N LEU A 146 5.84 24.62 8.66
CA LEU A 146 6.60 25.60 7.90
C LEU A 146 5.81 26.89 7.69
N ARG A 147 6.51 28.02 7.66
CA ARG A 147 5.92 29.27 7.15
C ARG A 147 5.81 29.21 5.64
N GLU A 148 5.00 30.09 5.05
CA GLU A 148 5.03 30.32 3.60
C GLU A 148 6.45 30.69 3.14
N GLY A 149 6.90 30.07 2.05
CA GLY A 149 8.27 30.16 1.55
C GLY A 149 9.32 29.48 2.43
N GLY A 150 8.90 28.70 3.45
CA GLY A 150 9.79 27.86 4.25
C GLY A 150 10.31 26.65 3.45
N ARG A 151 11.34 25.98 3.97
CA ARG A 151 12.02 24.89 3.25
C ARG A 151 11.91 23.57 4.00
N LEU A 152 11.55 22.51 3.28
CA LEU A 152 11.67 21.13 3.71
C LEU A 152 12.93 20.54 3.08
N LEU A 153 13.95 20.29 3.90
CA LEU A 153 15.21 19.67 3.49
C LEU A 153 15.21 18.20 3.86
N ILE A 154 15.40 17.32 2.87
CA ILE A 154 15.41 15.87 3.07
C ILE A 154 16.71 15.30 2.50
N ALA A 155 17.44 14.52 3.29
CA ALA A 155 18.56 13.71 2.82
C ALA A 155 18.27 12.24 3.15
N ASP A 156 17.67 11.51 2.21
CA ASP A 156 17.13 10.18 2.49
C ASP A 156 17.15 9.24 1.29
N GLU A 157 16.77 7.99 1.54
CA GLU A 157 16.78 6.88 0.58
C GLU A 157 15.51 6.87 -0.29
N PHE A 158 15.69 6.62 -1.59
CA PHE A 158 14.59 6.50 -2.55
C PHE A 158 14.85 5.37 -3.54
N THR A 159 13.77 4.78 -4.04
CA THR A 159 13.81 3.95 -5.24
C THR A 159 13.87 4.85 -6.48
N LEU A 160 14.85 4.63 -7.35
CA LEU A 160 15.06 5.42 -8.57
C LEU A 160 14.62 4.67 -9.82
N ASP A 161 14.67 3.34 -9.81
CA ASP A 161 14.21 2.49 -10.91
C ASP A 161 13.03 1.61 -10.46
N ASP A 162 11.86 1.86 -11.04
CA ASP A 162 10.61 1.11 -10.86
C ASP A 162 10.24 0.29 -12.11
N SER A 163 11.20 0.01 -12.99
CA SER A 163 10.97 -0.71 -14.25
C SER A 163 10.74 -2.21 -14.09
N VAL A 164 11.16 -2.81 -12.97
CA VAL A 164 11.07 -4.25 -12.69
C VAL A 164 10.23 -4.49 -11.44
N ARG A 165 9.43 -5.57 -11.45
CA ARG A 165 8.65 -6.03 -10.29
C ARG A 165 9.59 -6.42 -9.14
N GLN A 166 9.67 -5.56 -8.13
CA GLN A 166 10.39 -5.77 -6.88
C GLN A 166 9.78 -4.84 -5.83
N VAL A 167 9.09 -5.39 -4.82
CA VAL A 167 8.52 -4.60 -3.72
C VAL A 167 9.64 -3.85 -3.01
N GLU A 168 9.52 -2.52 -2.92
CA GLU A 168 10.49 -1.68 -2.23
C GLU A 168 9.83 -1.02 -1.02
N PRO A 169 10.47 -1.05 0.17
CA PRO A 169 9.96 -0.30 1.33
C PRO A 169 10.16 1.21 1.18
N ARG A 170 10.99 1.64 0.22
CA ARG A 170 11.32 3.05 -0.02
C ARG A 170 10.36 3.66 -1.04
N PRO A 171 9.98 4.93 -0.88
CA PRO A 171 9.18 5.60 -1.89
C PRO A 171 9.96 5.73 -3.20
N VAL A 172 9.25 5.57 -4.32
CA VAL A 172 9.78 5.91 -5.64
C VAL A 172 9.94 7.43 -5.72
N LEU A 173 11.15 7.92 -6.02
CA LEU A 173 11.46 9.37 -5.95
C LEU A 173 10.52 10.22 -6.83
N ALA A 174 10.23 9.75 -8.03
CA ALA A 174 9.33 10.44 -8.95
C ALA A 174 7.90 10.55 -8.38
N HIS A 175 7.43 9.54 -7.65
CA HIS A 175 6.11 9.52 -7.03
C HIS A 175 6.09 10.47 -5.82
N PHE A 176 7.13 10.40 -4.99
CA PHE A 176 7.32 11.25 -3.83
C PHE A 176 7.31 12.75 -4.20
N LEU A 177 8.01 13.15 -5.26
CA LEU A 177 8.02 14.54 -5.74
C LEU A 177 6.68 14.99 -6.32
N ARG A 178 5.93 14.09 -6.98
CA ARG A 178 4.57 14.40 -7.45
C ARG A 178 3.61 14.58 -6.28
N LEU A 179 3.74 13.77 -5.23
CA LEU A 179 2.98 13.96 -3.99
C LEU A 179 3.36 15.29 -3.31
N ALA A 180 4.65 15.61 -3.19
CA ALA A 180 5.12 16.89 -2.66
C ALA A 180 4.42 18.07 -3.35
N HIS A 181 4.37 18.05 -4.69
CA HIS A 181 3.67 19.07 -5.47
C HIS A 181 2.17 19.14 -5.18
N ARG A 182 1.48 18.00 -5.01
CA ARG A 182 0.06 17.99 -4.63
C ARG A 182 -0.18 18.59 -3.24
N CYS A 183 0.81 18.49 -2.35
CA CYS A 183 0.77 19.03 -0.99
C CYS A 183 1.37 20.45 -0.86
N GLY A 184 1.56 21.17 -1.99
CA GLY A 184 2.02 22.57 -1.97
C GLY A 184 3.54 22.77 -1.90
N PHE A 185 4.33 21.72 -2.18
CA PHE A 185 5.79 21.82 -2.21
C PHE A 185 6.33 21.85 -3.65
N SER A 186 7.27 22.74 -3.92
CA SER A 186 8.02 22.76 -5.18
C SER A 186 9.48 22.37 -4.95
N ALA A 187 10.05 21.54 -5.83
CA ALA A 187 11.46 21.14 -5.73
C ALA A 187 12.36 22.25 -6.30
N GLU A 188 13.12 22.92 -5.43
CA GLU A 188 14.10 23.93 -5.81
C GLU A 188 15.44 23.29 -6.20
N ARG A 189 15.83 22.23 -5.49
CA ARG A 189 17.05 21.47 -5.76
C ARG A 189 16.84 19.99 -5.48
N GLN A 190 17.49 19.17 -6.30
CA GLN A 190 17.54 17.72 -6.16
C GLN A 190 18.96 17.28 -6.52
N ARG A 191 19.62 16.55 -5.63
CA ARG A 191 20.95 15.98 -5.87
C ARG A 191 20.99 14.54 -5.41
N GLU A 192 21.11 13.63 -6.38
CA GLU A 192 21.35 12.19 -6.16
C GLU A 192 22.80 12.00 -5.68
N LEU A 193 22.98 11.27 -4.60
CA LEU A 193 24.24 11.06 -3.87
C LEU A 193 24.55 9.58 -3.63
N GLY A 194 23.76 8.66 -4.17
CA GLY A 194 23.85 7.23 -3.92
C GLY A 194 25.20 6.66 -4.32
N ARG A 195 25.76 7.08 -5.45
CA ARG A 195 27.12 6.67 -5.87
C ARG A 195 28.22 7.15 -4.91
N GLN A 196 28.03 8.30 -4.25
CA GLN A 196 28.94 8.80 -3.22
C GLN A 196 28.73 8.10 -1.87
N VAL A 197 27.56 7.51 -1.62
CA VAL A 197 27.26 6.72 -0.41
C VAL A 197 27.73 5.27 -0.54
N ALA A 198 27.62 4.67 -1.73
CA ALA A 198 27.91 3.26 -1.97
C ALA A 198 29.28 2.78 -1.45
N PRO A 199 30.40 3.52 -1.60
CA PRO A 199 31.69 3.11 -1.04
C PRO A 199 31.66 2.96 0.48
N GLY A 200 30.94 3.85 1.17
CA GLY A 200 30.76 3.79 2.62
C GLY A 200 30.01 2.54 3.06
N LEU A 201 29.01 2.10 2.30
CA LEU A 201 28.30 0.85 2.58
C LEU A 201 29.20 -0.37 2.40
N GLN A 202 30.00 -0.41 1.34
CA GLN A 202 30.98 -1.49 1.13
C GLN A 202 32.01 -1.54 2.26
N PHE A 203 32.51 -0.38 2.67
CA PHE A 203 33.46 -0.27 3.76
C PHE A 203 32.83 -0.66 5.11
N PHE A 204 31.59 -0.23 5.38
CA PHE A 204 30.86 -0.63 6.58
C PHE A 204 30.66 -2.16 6.65
N ALA A 205 30.38 -2.82 5.53
CA ALA A 205 30.29 -4.28 5.49
C ALA A 205 31.63 -4.98 5.85
N GLN A 206 32.77 -4.35 5.54
CA GLN A 206 34.09 -4.84 5.97
C GLN A 206 34.31 -4.62 7.46
N LEU A 207 33.88 -3.48 8.01
CA LEU A 207 33.94 -3.22 9.45
C LEU A 207 33.07 -4.20 10.25
N LEU A 208 31.88 -4.53 9.75
CA LEU A 208 31.02 -5.56 10.35
C LEU A 208 31.72 -6.91 10.46
N LEU A 209 32.47 -7.31 9.42
CA LEU A 209 33.27 -8.53 9.44
C LEU A 209 34.45 -8.43 10.41
N HIS A 210 35.16 -7.29 10.39
CA HIS A 210 36.34 -7.07 11.22
C HIS A 210 35.99 -7.14 12.72
N HIS A 211 34.86 -6.55 13.10
CA HIS A 211 34.41 -6.45 14.50
C HIS A 211 33.41 -7.54 14.91
N ARG A 212 33.21 -8.57 14.07
CA ARG A 212 32.18 -9.58 14.26
C ARG A 212 32.25 -10.26 15.62
N ASP A 213 33.42 -10.77 15.99
CA ASP A 213 33.60 -11.53 17.24
C ASP A 213 33.32 -10.64 18.46
N ALA A 214 33.78 -9.38 18.43
CA ALA A 214 33.52 -8.42 19.49
C ALA A 214 32.02 -8.08 19.63
N LEU A 215 31.29 -7.97 18.51
CA LEU A 215 29.85 -7.72 18.51
C LEU A 215 29.06 -8.90 19.09
N LEU A 216 29.51 -10.14 18.82
CA LEU A 216 28.91 -11.36 19.37
C LEU A 216 29.19 -11.49 20.87
N ASP A 217 30.45 -11.26 21.29
CA ASP A 217 30.88 -11.34 22.68
C ASP A 217 30.14 -10.33 23.57
N GLN A 218 29.82 -9.15 23.01
CA GLN A 218 29.03 -8.11 23.68
C GLN A 218 27.51 -8.36 23.62
N GLY A 219 27.06 -9.41 22.94
CA GLY A 219 25.64 -9.74 22.80
C GLY A 219 24.82 -8.69 22.03
N VAL A 220 25.45 -7.93 21.13
CA VAL A 220 24.82 -6.83 20.40
C VAL A 220 23.85 -7.35 19.34
N ALA A 221 24.19 -8.48 18.70
CA ALA A 221 23.38 -9.18 17.72
C ALA A 221 23.78 -10.65 17.65
N THR A 222 22.94 -11.48 17.04
CA THR A 222 23.24 -12.89 16.78
C THR A 222 24.10 -13.06 15.52
N GLN A 223 24.73 -14.24 15.40
CA GLN A 223 25.49 -14.63 14.21
C GLN A 223 24.68 -14.50 12.91
N ASP A 224 23.41 -14.89 12.96
CA ASP A 224 22.50 -14.82 11.81
C ASP A 224 22.16 -13.37 11.47
N GLN A 225 21.86 -12.55 12.48
CA GLN A 225 21.57 -11.12 12.29
C GLN A 225 22.75 -10.39 11.63
N LEU A 226 23.98 -10.64 12.09
CA LEU A 226 25.18 -10.03 11.51
C LEU A 226 25.42 -10.48 10.07
N THR A 227 25.23 -11.77 9.78
CA THR A 227 25.37 -12.32 8.41
C THR A 227 24.35 -11.70 7.45
N GLN A 228 23.08 -11.64 7.86
CA GLN A 228 22.01 -11.05 7.06
C GLN A 228 22.22 -9.54 6.85
N LEU A 229 22.60 -8.80 7.90
CA LEU A 229 22.88 -7.38 7.80
C LEU A 229 24.03 -7.09 6.84
N GLN A 230 25.13 -7.85 6.94
CA GLN A 230 26.27 -7.70 6.06
C GLN A 230 25.88 -7.92 4.58
N ALA A 231 25.17 -9.02 4.29
CA ALA A 231 24.70 -9.31 2.93
C ALA A 231 23.80 -8.18 2.40
N ARG A 232 22.86 -7.70 3.22
CA ARG A 232 21.95 -6.60 2.87
C ARG A 232 22.69 -5.30 2.60
N VAL A 233 23.69 -4.95 3.41
CA VAL A 233 24.50 -3.73 3.19
C VAL A 233 25.30 -3.83 1.89
N GLN A 234 25.84 -5.01 1.56
CA GLN A 234 26.57 -5.23 0.30
C GLN A 234 25.65 -5.12 -0.92
N GLU A 235 24.47 -5.73 -0.86
CA GLU A 235 23.45 -5.61 -1.90
C GLU A 235 23.01 -4.16 -2.09
N MET A 236 22.73 -3.46 -0.99
CA MET A 236 22.36 -2.04 -1.01
C MET A 236 23.47 -1.19 -1.65
N ALA A 237 24.74 -1.46 -1.35
CA ALA A 237 25.85 -0.77 -1.99
C ALA A 237 25.88 -0.95 -3.52
N GLN A 238 25.57 -2.16 -4.01
CA GLN A 238 25.47 -2.44 -5.44
C GLN A 238 24.29 -1.69 -6.07
N GLN A 239 23.13 -1.70 -5.42
CA GLN A 239 21.93 -1.02 -5.88
C GLN A 239 22.11 0.51 -5.96
N TYR A 240 22.86 1.10 -5.03
CA TYR A 240 23.25 2.51 -5.06
C TYR A 240 24.24 2.80 -6.20
N ALA A 241 25.21 1.90 -6.43
CA ALA A 241 26.17 2.06 -7.52
C ALA A 241 25.50 1.96 -8.91
N SER A 242 24.50 1.07 -9.05
CA SER A 242 23.73 0.89 -10.28
C SER A 242 22.59 1.90 -10.47
N ALA A 243 22.33 2.76 -9.48
CA ALA A 243 21.21 3.72 -9.44
C ALA A 243 19.82 3.06 -9.49
N HIS A 244 19.68 1.85 -8.94
CA HIS A 244 18.38 1.27 -8.60
C HIS A 244 17.78 1.95 -7.36
N LEU A 245 18.62 2.08 -6.31
CA LEU A 245 18.36 2.91 -5.14
C LEU A 245 19.23 4.17 -5.21
N GLY A 246 18.81 5.22 -4.48
CA GLY A 246 19.60 6.43 -4.31
C GLY A 246 19.47 6.98 -2.90
N CYS A 247 20.48 7.74 -2.48
CA CYS A 247 20.35 8.69 -1.38
C CYS A 247 20.26 10.08 -1.99
N THR A 248 19.14 10.77 -1.79
CA THR A 248 18.87 12.03 -2.48
C THR A 248 18.75 13.17 -1.49
N LEU A 249 19.50 14.25 -1.76
CA LEU A 249 19.34 15.53 -1.10
C LEU A 249 18.28 16.35 -1.84
N LEU A 250 17.15 16.60 -1.18
CA LEU A 250 16.02 17.38 -1.67
C LEU A 250 15.89 18.69 -0.90
N ASP A 251 15.56 19.73 -1.65
CA ASP A 251 15.29 21.06 -1.18
C ASP A 251 13.93 21.49 -1.72
N LEU A 252 12.91 21.36 -0.88
CA LEU A 252 11.52 21.59 -1.24
C LEU A 252 11.03 22.90 -0.61
N ARG A 253 10.56 23.84 -1.42
CA ARG A 253 9.96 25.08 -0.93
C ARG A 253 8.47 24.87 -0.71
N TYR A 254 7.98 25.26 0.47
CA TYR A 254 6.56 25.28 0.77
C TYR A 254 5.92 26.57 0.25
N ASP A 255 5.16 26.47 -0.83
CA ASP A 255 4.41 27.57 -1.41
C ASP A 255 2.97 27.44 -0.91
N ALA A 256 2.57 28.29 0.03
CA ALA A 256 1.16 28.36 0.41
C ALA A 256 0.38 28.79 -0.85
N VAL A 257 -0.44 27.89 -1.39
CA VAL A 257 -1.22 28.19 -2.58
C VAL A 257 -2.39 29.09 -2.18
N GLN A 258 -2.67 30.11 -3.00
CA GLN A 258 -3.82 30.99 -2.80
C GLN A 258 -5.12 30.18 -2.85
N GLY A 259 -5.82 30.06 -1.72
CA GLY A 259 -7.10 29.36 -1.58
C GLY A 259 -7.07 28.23 -0.54
N GLU A 260 -8.16 27.49 -0.40
CA GLU A 260 -8.23 26.29 0.42
C GLU A 260 -7.54 25.12 -0.31
N GLN A 261 -6.36 24.70 0.16
CA GLN A 261 -5.72 23.47 -0.30
C GLN A 261 -6.30 22.25 0.42
N PRO A 262 -6.48 21.12 -0.29
CA PRO A 262 -6.82 19.87 0.36
C PRO A 262 -5.63 19.37 1.19
N GLU A 263 -5.88 19.09 2.46
CA GLU A 263 -4.95 18.32 3.29
C GLU A 263 -5.17 16.84 2.98
N PHE A 264 -4.13 16.15 2.51
CA PHE A 264 -4.22 14.72 2.24
C PHE A 264 -3.82 13.90 3.46
N GLY A 265 -4.48 12.77 3.64
CA GLY A 265 -4.19 11.82 4.71
C GLY A 265 -4.35 10.38 4.27
N ASN A 266 -3.86 9.46 5.09
CA ASN A 266 -4.03 8.03 4.91
C ASN A 266 -5.28 7.50 5.64
N ILE A 267 -5.45 6.18 5.72
CA ILE A 267 -6.59 5.55 6.40
C ILE A 267 -6.69 5.86 7.90
N HIS A 268 -5.61 6.29 8.53
CA HIS A 268 -5.58 6.67 9.95
C HIS A 268 -5.85 8.16 10.18
N SER A 269 -6.15 8.91 9.11
CA SER A 269 -6.33 10.38 9.15
C SER A 269 -7.80 10.82 9.26
N PHE A 270 -8.71 9.88 9.51
CA PHE A 270 -10.12 10.15 9.76
C PHE A 270 -10.68 9.12 10.74
N SER A 271 -11.75 9.49 11.43
CA SER A 271 -12.51 8.59 12.29
C SER A 271 -13.68 7.96 11.55
N GLY A 272 -14.11 6.77 11.99
CA GLY A 272 -15.31 6.11 11.46
C GLY A 272 -16.59 6.95 11.59
N THR A 273 -16.61 7.94 12.49
CA THR A 273 -17.79 8.84 12.68
C THR A 273 -17.93 9.89 11.59
N GLU A 274 -16.88 10.16 10.82
CA GLU A 274 -16.88 11.16 9.74
C GLU A 274 -17.33 10.56 8.39
N VAL A 275 -17.16 9.24 8.23
CA VAL A 275 -17.43 8.52 6.97
C VAL A 275 -18.91 8.55 6.54
N PRO A 276 -19.92 8.38 7.42
CA PRO A 276 -21.32 8.25 7.01
C PRO A 276 -21.79 9.41 6.13
N ARG A 277 -21.48 10.66 6.52
CA ARG A 277 -21.85 11.86 5.75
C ARG A 277 -21.28 11.83 4.34
N LEU A 278 -19.99 11.51 4.20
CA LEU A 278 -19.32 11.45 2.90
C LEU A 278 -19.89 10.32 2.03
N PHE A 279 -20.15 9.16 2.64
CA PHE A 279 -20.68 7.97 1.97
C PHE A 279 -22.08 8.20 1.43
N GLU A 280 -23.02 8.58 2.28
CA GLU A 280 -24.43 8.76 1.92
C GLU A 280 -24.59 9.87 0.88
N ARG A 281 -23.84 10.96 1.02
CA ARG A 281 -23.81 12.05 0.02
C ARG A 281 -23.19 11.65 -1.31
N SER A 282 -22.33 10.63 -1.32
CA SER A 282 -21.63 10.19 -2.53
C SER A 282 -22.41 9.15 -3.32
N PHE A 283 -23.07 8.22 -2.62
CA PHE A 283 -23.72 7.04 -3.20
C PHE A 283 -25.24 7.04 -3.15
N ASP A 284 -25.87 7.93 -2.37
CA ASP A 284 -27.33 7.93 -2.16
C ASP A 284 -27.87 6.63 -1.55
N THR A 285 -27.04 5.98 -0.72
CA THR A 285 -27.33 4.71 -0.03
C THR A 285 -26.99 4.87 1.45
N PRO A 286 -27.78 4.30 2.39
CA PRO A 286 -27.47 4.33 3.81
C PRO A 286 -26.10 3.73 4.14
N PHE A 287 -25.38 4.34 5.07
CA PHE A 287 -24.11 3.81 5.54
C PHE A 287 -24.30 2.62 6.50
N ASP A 288 -23.53 1.54 6.30
CA ASP A 288 -23.51 0.37 7.18
C ASP A 288 -22.11 0.22 7.81
N ALA A 289 -22.05 0.46 9.13
CA ALA A 289 -20.79 0.42 9.88
C ALA A 289 -20.19 -0.99 9.98
N ASP A 290 -21.02 -2.04 10.01
CA ASP A 290 -20.54 -3.42 10.08
C ASP A 290 -19.87 -3.80 8.76
N ILE A 291 -20.44 -3.38 7.62
CA ILE A 291 -19.84 -3.58 6.29
C ILE A 291 -18.54 -2.79 6.18
N TRP A 292 -18.49 -1.56 6.69
CA TRP A 292 -17.26 -0.77 6.72
C TRP A 292 -16.16 -1.45 7.53
N GLN A 293 -16.47 -1.95 8.73
CA GLN A 293 -15.52 -2.66 9.60
C GLN A 293 -15.04 -3.98 8.98
N TRP A 294 -15.94 -4.73 8.35
CA TRP A 294 -15.56 -5.94 7.61
C TRP A 294 -14.57 -5.59 6.48
N LYS A 295 -14.85 -4.54 5.72
CA LYS A 295 -14.07 -4.13 4.54
C LYS A 295 -12.70 -3.54 4.89
N TYR A 296 -12.65 -2.59 5.83
CA TYR A 296 -11.48 -1.75 6.09
C TYR A 296 -10.85 -1.93 7.48
N GLY A 297 -11.56 -2.58 8.41
CA GLY A 297 -11.10 -2.76 9.79
C GLY A 297 -9.87 -3.65 9.92
N GLU A 298 -9.28 -3.66 11.13
CA GLU A 298 -8.18 -4.58 11.51
C GLU A 298 -6.97 -4.54 10.56
N GLY A 299 -6.66 -3.37 9.99
CA GLY A 299 -5.52 -3.17 9.10
C GLY A 299 -5.73 -3.66 7.66
N ARG A 300 -6.95 -4.12 7.32
CA ARG A 300 -7.30 -4.56 5.96
C ARG A 300 -7.38 -3.43 4.96
N GLY A 301 -7.71 -2.20 5.40
CA GLY A 301 -7.89 -1.09 4.48
C GLY A 301 -6.61 -0.36 4.07
N ARG A 302 -6.65 0.23 2.88
CA ARG A 302 -5.80 1.35 2.45
C ARG A 302 -6.68 2.50 2.01
N ALA A 303 -6.25 3.73 2.24
CA ALA A 303 -6.99 4.90 1.79
C ALA A 303 -6.08 6.10 1.58
N VAL A 304 -6.45 6.93 0.59
CA VAL A 304 -6.08 8.34 0.53
C VAL A 304 -7.34 9.14 0.78
N CYS A 305 -7.33 9.98 1.80
CA CYS A 305 -8.41 10.91 2.10
C CYS A 305 -7.97 12.35 1.82
N ALA A 306 -8.96 13.24 1.71
CA ALA A 306 -8.72 14.66 1.59
C ALA A 306 -9.65 15.47 2.50
N ARG A 307 -9.09 16.50 3.13
CA ARG A 307 -9.80 17.41 4.02
C ARG A 307 -9.77 18.84 3.49
N LEU A 308 -10.87 19.57 3.65
CA LEU A 308 -10.98 21.00 3.38
C LEU A 308 -11.67 21.66 4.56
N GLY A 309 -11.10 22.75 5.09
CA GLY A 309 -11.63 23.41 6.28
C GLY A 309 -11.74 22.48 7.51
N GLY A 310 -10.92 21.43 7.57
CA GLY A 310 -10.99 20.40 8.59
C GLY A 310 -12.13 19.38 8.42
N GLU A 311 -12.93 19.43 7.37
CA GLU A 311 -13.95 18.41 7.06
C GLU A 311 -13.42 17.35 6.08
N LEU A 312 -13.78 16.08 6.29
CA LEU A 312 -13.51 15.00 5.34
C LEU A 312 -14.38 15.16 4.08
N VAL A 313 -13.76 15.54 2.95
CA VAL A 313 -14.47 15.83 1.70
C VAL A 313 -14.19 14.82 0.58
N GLY A 314 -13.22 13.94 0.78
CA GLY A 314 -12.84 12.92 -0.20
C GLY A 314 -12.22 11.69 0.44
N HIS A 315 -12.46 10.54 -0.19
CA HIS A 315 -11.91 9.25 0.19
C HIS A 315 -11.70 8.40 -1.07
N TYR A 316 -10.52 7.83 -1.20
CA TYR A 316 -10.20 6.86 -2.22
C TYR A 316 -9.68 5.62 -1.50
N GLY A 317 -10.53 4.60 -1.35
CA GLY A 317 -10.21 3.42 -0.56
C GLY A 317 -10.02 2.15 -1.39
N GLY A 318 -9.18 1.27 -0.89
CA GLY A 318 -9.03 -0.07 -1.41
C GLY A 318 -8.74 -1.12 -0.34
N ALA A 319 -8.95 -2.38 -0.70
CA ALA A 319 -8.72 -3.53 0.15
C ALA A 319 -7.78 -4.51 -0.59
N PRO A 320 -6.64 -4.90 -0.01
CA PRO A 320 -5.74 -5.89 -0.58
C PRO A 320 -6.43 -7.22 -0.84
N ARG A 321 -5.97 -7.93 -1.88
CA ARG A 321 -6.40 -9.27 -2.29
C ARG A 321 -5.17 -10.06 -2.70
N ASP A 322 -5.03 -11.26 -2.14
CA ASP A 322 -4.08 -12.22 -2.67
C ASP A 322 -4.60 -12.77 -4.00
N ILE A 323 -3.70 -12.84 -4.98
CA ILE A 323 -4.00 -13.31 -6.34
C ILE A 323 -2.95 -14.30 -6.81
N LEU A 324 -3.34 -15.14 -7.76
CA LEU A 324 -2.42 -15.81 -8.67
C LEU A 324 -2.34 -14.98 -9.94
N TYR A 325 -1.21 -14.31 -10.17
CA TYR A 325 -0.89 -13.59 -11.40
C TYR A 325 -0.18 -14.54 -12.36
N PHE A 326 -0.93 -15.14 -13.28
CA PHE A 326 -0.41 -16.17 -14.20
C PHE A 326 0.34 -17.30 -13.46
N GLY A 327 -0.30 -17.82 -12.40
CA GLY A 327 0.24 -18.85 -11.52
C GLY A 327 1.25 -18.38 -10.47
N ALA A 328 1.78 -17.16 -10.55
CA ALA A 328 2.67 -16.60 -9.54
C ALA A 328 1.89 -15.93 -8.41
N ALA A 329 2.26 -16.18 -7.16
CA ALA A 329 1.64 -15.52 -6.01
C ALA A 329 1.99 -14.02 -5.98
N GLU A 330 0.97 -13.18 -6.02
CA GLU A 330 1.09 -11.72 -6.01
C GLU A 330 -0.06 -11.10 -5.21
N LYS A 331 -0.01 -9.78 -5.01
CA LYS A 331 -1.10 -9.01 -4.40
C LYS A 331 -1.72 -8.05 -5.41
N ALA A 332 -3.04 -7.93 -5.37
CA ALA A 332 -3.78 -6.83 -5.98
C ALA A 332 -4.46 -5.99 -4.91
N ILE A 333 -4.88 -4.78 -5.26
CA ILE A 333 -5.76 -3.97 -4.43
C ILE A 333 -7.09 -3.75 -5.13
N GLN A 334 -8.17 -4.18 -4.47
CA GLN A 334 -9.51 -3.92 -4.93
C GLN A 334 -9.88 -2.49 -4.54
N ILE A 335 -10.18 -1.65 -5.52
CA ILE A 335 -10.72 -0.31 -5.31
C ILE A 335 -12.20 -0.45 -4.98
N CYS A 336 -12.56 0.06 -3.79
CA CYS A 336 -13.90 -0.05 -3.24
C CYS A 336 -14.57 1.33 -3.25
N ASP A 337 -14.64 2.01 -2.11
CA ASP A 337 -15.40 3.25 -1.95
C ASP A 337 -14.59 4.47 -2.39
N VAL A 338 -14.86 4.97 -3.59
CA VAL A 338 -14.29 6.22 -4.13
C VAL A 338 -15.32 7.34 -4.04
N MET A 339 -15.07 8.29 -3.15
CA MET A 339 -16.03 9.31 -2.72
C MET A 339 -15.42 10.70 -2.82
N VAL A 340 -16.20 11.64 -3.34
CA VAL A 340 -15.91 13.07 -3.34
C VAL A 340 -17.23 13.80 -3.10
N MET A 341 -17.25 14.71 -2.13
CA MET A 341 -18.41 15.53 -1.83
C MET A 341 -18.93 16.24 -3.10
N PRO A 342 -20.26 16.26 -3.35
CA PRO A 342 -20.83 16.81 -4.57
C PRO A 342 -20.35 18.23 -4.94
N GLU A 343 -20.20 19.11 -3.95
CA GLU A 343 -19.73 20.49 -4.08
C GLU A 343 -18.26 20.62 -4.54
N HIS A 344 -17.42 19.62 -4.26
CA HIS A 344 -16.02 19.57 -4.69
C HIS A 344 -15.80 18.62 -5.88
N ARG A 345 -16.88 18.01 -6.38
CA ARG A 345 -16.85 17.00 -7.43
C ARG A 345 -16.66 17.65 -8.80
N SER A 346 -15.42 17.95 -9.13
CA SER A 346 -14.99 18.33 -10.48
C SER A 346 -14.17 17.21 -11.12
N PHE A 347 -14.29 17.11 -12.45
CA PHE A 347 -13.56 16.14 -13.27
C PHE A 347 -12.93 16.79 -14.52
N ALA A 348 -12.85 18.12 -14.52
CA ALA A 348 -12.47 18.89 -15.70
C ALA A 348 -10.97 18.82 -16.02
N SER A 349 -10.12 18.52 -15.02
CA SER A 349 -8.66 18.59 -15.15
C SER A 349 -7.94 17.66 -14.17
N ARG A 350 -6.62 17.60 -14.31
CA ARG A 350 -5.70 16.95 -13.36
C ARG A 350 -5.51 17.74 -12.06
N ASP A 351 -6.16 18.87 -11.91
CA ASP A 351 -6.11 19.67 -10.67
C ASP A 351 -7.29 19.38 -9.72
N THR A 352 -8.19 18.49 -10.13
CA THR A 352 -9.38 18.10 -9.36
C THR A 352 -9.04 17.20 -8.17
N LEU A 353 -9.88 17.26 -7.14
CA LEU A 353 -9.71 16.45 -5.93
C LEU A 353 -9.72 14.95 -6.23
N PHE A 354 -10.64 14.51 -7.09
CA PHE A 354 -10.69 13.12 -7.56
C PHE A 354 -9.36 12.67 -8.17
N PHE A 355 -8.82 13.45 -9.13
CA PHE A 355 -7.57 13.08 -9.79
C PHE A 355 -6.40 13.05 -8.79
N LYS A 356 -6.29 14.06 -7.92
CA LYS A 356 -5.21 14.12 -6.94
C LYS A 356 -5.24 12.92 -5.99
N MET A 357 -6.41 12.54 -5.48
CA MET A 357 -6.53 11.36 -4.62
C MET A 357 -6.25 10.06 -5.39
N ALA A 358 -6.82 9.87 -6.58
CA ALA A 358 -6.62 8.66 -7.38
C ALA A 358 -5.15 8.47 -7.77
N ALA A 359 -4.51 9.52 -8.30
CA ALA A 359 -3.10 9.47 -8.69
C ALA A 359 -2.18 9.23 -7.48
N THR A 360 -2.50 9.83 -6.33
CA THR A 360 -1.75 9.60 -5.08
C THR A 360 -1.91 8.17 -4.58
N PHE A 361 -3.14 7.64 -4.58
CA PHE A 361 -3.39 6.26 -4.18
C PHE A 361 -2.64 5.27 -5.07
N LEU A 362 -2.70 5.44 -6.39
CA LEU A 362 -1.98 4.57 -7.33
C LEU A 362 -0.46 4.65 -7.11
N GLU A 363 0.08 5.84 -6.85
CA GLU A 363 1.51 6.05 -6.60
C GLU A 363 2.04 5.41 -5.33
N LEU A 364 1.19 5.28 -4.30
CA LEU A 364 1.52 4.66 -3.02
C LEU A 364 1.28 3.16 -3.03
N GLU A 365 0.18 2.72 -3.65
CA GLU A 365 -0.35 1.36 -3.44
C GLU A 365 -0.15 0.43 -4.63
N VAL A 366 0.06 0.92 -5.85
CA VAL A 366 0.02 0.08 -7.06
C VAL A 366 1.25 0.26 -7.95
N GLY A 367 1.88 -0.86 -8.34
CA GLY A 367 2.92 -0.89 -9.37
C GLY A 367 4.03 -1.88 -9.06
N ASN A 368 5.06 -1.88 -9.91
CA ASN A 368 6.19 -2.78 -9.82
C ASN A 368 6.89 -2.75 -8.45
N CYS A 369 7.01 -1.57 -7.84
CA CYS A 369 7.66 -1.38 -6.54
C CYS A 369 6.71 -1.27 -5.34
N ALA A 370 5.40 -1.26 -5.56
CA ALA A 370 4.43 -1.18 -4.48
C ALA A 370 4.11 -2.57 -3.89
N GLU A 371 3.41 -2.59 -2.75
CA GLU A 371 2.87 -3.83 -2.16
C GLU A 371 1.99 -4.58 -3.18
N HIS A 372 1.12 -3.85 -3.89
CA HIS A 372 0.17 -4.41 -4.83
C HIS A 372 0.65 -4.26 -6.27
N LEU A 373 0.76 -5.37 -6.99
CA LEU A 373 1.13 -5.36 -8.40
C LEU A 373 0.05 -4.74 -9.28
N LEU A 374 -1.22 -5.03 -8.97
CA LEU A 374 -2.38 -4.63 -9.77
C LEU A 374 -3.43 -3.92 -8.92
N GLY A 375 -4.17 -3.01 -9.54
CA GLY A 375 -5.43 -2.48 -9.00
C GLY A 375 -6.60 -3.01 -9.82
N VAL A 376 -7.70 -3.37 -9.15
CA VAL A 376 -8.94 -3.84 -9.79
C VAL A 376 -10.14 -3.14 -9.15
N GLY A 377 -11.19 -2.86 -9.91
CA GLY A 377 -12.39 -2.25 -9.33
C GLY A 377 -13.56 -2.29 -10.30
N PHE A 378 -14.72 -1.83 -9.84
CA PHE A 378 -15.97 -1.89 -10.60
C PHE A 378 -16.58 -0.49 -10.74
N PRO A 379 -15.87 0.47 -11.37
CA PRO A 379 -16.31 1.86 -11.41
C PRO A 379 -17.55 2.04 -12.27
N ASN A 380 -18.41 3.01 -11.91
CA ASN A 380 -19.43 3.49 -12.81
C ASN A 380 -18.79 4.04 -14.10
N MET A 381 -19.39 3.72 -15.24
CA MET A 381 -18.94 4.13 -16.58
C MET A 381 -18.63 5.63 -16.75
N ARG A 382 -19.35 6.51 -16.04
CA ARG A 382 -19.06 7.95 -16.04
C ARG A 382 -17.68 8.25 -15.46
N VAL A 383 -17.37 7.69 -14.30
CA VAL A 383 -16.09 7.88 -13.59
C VAL A 383 -14.95 7.23 -14.37
N LEU A 384 -15.17 6.04 -14.92
CA LEU A 384 -14.17 5.35 -15.73
C LEU A 384 -13.75 6.13 -16.97
N ARG A 385 -14.71 6.65 -17.75
CA ARG A 385 -14.40 7.47 -18.95
C ARG A 385 -13.53 8.68 -18.62
N ILE A 386 -13.77 9.29 -17.46
CA ILE A 386 -12.97 10.42 -16.98
C ILE A 386 -11.56 9.94 -16.60
N ALA A 387 -11.45 8.87 -15.81
CA ALA A 387 -10.17 8.34 -15.39
C ALA A 387 -9.28 7.93 -16.59
N ARG A 388 -9.88 7.33 -17.63
CA ARG A 388 -9.19 7.05 -18.91
C ARG A 388 -8.70 8.32 -19.59
N ARG A 389 -9.56 9.33 -19.73
CA ARG A 389 -9.17 10.63 -20.32
C ARG A 389 -8.03 11.30 -19.55
N LEU A 390 -7.98 11.12 -18.23
CA LEU A 390 -6.92 11.66 -17.38
C LEU A 390 -5.63 10.83 -17.41
N GLY A 391 -5.64 9.64 -18.03
CA GLY A 391 -4.52 8.72 -18.14
C GLY A 391 -4.26 7.90 -16.88
N LEU A 392 -5.29 7.67 -16.06
CA LEU A 392 -5.18 6.83 -14.86
C LEU A 392 -5.37 5.35 -15.18
N TYR A 393 -6.34 5.03 -16.04
CA TYR A 393 -6.72 3.65 -16.35
C TYR A 393 -6.82 3.37 -17.85
N GLU A 394 -6.66 2.10 -18.19
CA GLU A 394 -7.20 1.50 -19.41
C GLU A 394 -8.19 0.39 -19.06
N ILE A 395 -8.81 -0.23 -20.07
CA ILE A 395 -9.78 -1.32 -19.90
C ILE A 395 -9.16 -2.63 -20.36
N THR A 396 -9.31 -3.68 -19.56
CA THR A 396 -8.81 -5.02 -19.86
C THR A 396 -9.92 -6.03 -20.15
N ASP A 397 -11.12 -5.81 -19.62
CA ASP A 397 -12.27 -6.71 -19.74
C ASP A 397 -13.57 -5.99 -19.34
N SER A 398 -14.70 -6.69 -19.33
CA SER A 398 -16.02 -6.24 -18.88
C SER A 398 -16.73 -7.36 -18.11
N LEU A 399 -17.72 -7.03 -17.28
CA LEU A 399 -18.59 -8.03 -16.64
C LEU A 399 -19.84 -8.30 -17.48
N VAL A 400 -20.22 -9.58 -17.54
CA VAL A 400 -21.51 -10.03 -18.05
C VAL A 400 -22.29 -10.75 -16.95
N GLU A 401 -23.62 -10.73 -17.06
CA GLU A 401 -24.52 -11.58 -16.29
C GLU A 401 -25.08 -12.68 -17.19
N ILE A 402 -24.95 -13.93 -16.77
CA ILE A 402 -25.50 -15.08 -17.48
C ILE A 402 -26.84 -15.45 -16.85
N HIS A 403 -27.90 -15.48 -17.67
CA HIS A 403 -29.24 -15.89 -17.29
C HIS A 403 -29.47 -17.32 -17.75
N TYR A 404 -29.70 -18.23 -16.81
CA TYR A 404 -29.92 -19.64 -17.14
C TYR A 404 -31.40 -19.96 -17.38
N PRO A 405 -31.72 -20.89 -18.29
CA PRO A 405 -33.11 -21.26 -18.57
C PRO A 405 -33.75 -21.94 -17.36
N THR A 406 -35.02 -21.60 -17.11
CA THR A 406 -35.83 -22.14 -16.00
C THR A 406 -36.51 -23.47 -16.32
N GLU A 407 -36.58 -23.84 -17.61
CA GLU A 407 -37.17 -25.12 -18.04
C GLU A 407 -36.24 -26.28 -17.69
N ALA A 408 -36.71 -27.30 -16.98
CA ALA A 408 -35.92 -28.48 -16.66
C ALA A 408 -35.40 -29.15 -17.95
N GLY A 409 -34.13 -29.58 -17.93
CA GLY A 409 -33.55 -30.29 -19.06
C GLY A 409 -33.92 -31.77 -19.03
N ASP A 410 -33.62 -32.49 -20.11
CA ASP A 410 -33.74 -33.96 -20.18
C ASP A 410 -32.49 -34.68 -19.63
N GLU A 411 -31.42 -33.94 -19.33
CA GLU A 411 -30.19 -34.50 -18.76
C GLU A 411 -30.37 -34.87 -17.29
N SER A 412 -29.67 -35.92 -16.85
CA SER A 412 -29.74 -36.36 -15.46
C SER A 412 -28.37 -36.82 -14.97
N TRP A 413 -28.03 -36.46 -13.73
CA TRP A 413 -26.78 -36.83 -13.07
C TRP A 413 -27.07 -37.70 -11.84
N PRO A 414 -27.45 -38.98 -12.03
CA PRO A 414 -27.86 -39.84 -10.92
C PRO A 414 -26.75 -40.08 -9.92
N GLU A 415 -25.48 -39.96 -10.32
CA GLU A 415 -24.29 -40.15 -9.47
C GLU A 415 -23.96 -38.91 -8.62
N LEU A 416 -24.60 -37.77 -8.88
CA LEU A 416 -24.34 -36.51 -8.20
C LEU A 416 -25.52 -36.08 -7.34
N GLU A 417 -25.21 -35.30 -6.31
CA GLU A 417 -26.22 -34.66 -5.49
C GLU A 417 -25.78 -33.31 -4.96
N LEU A 418 -26.74 -32.38 -4.86
CA LEU A 418 -26.51 -31.07 -4.28
C LEU A 418 -26.94 -31.09 -2.81
N LYS A 419 -26.03 -30.71 -1.91
CA LYS A 419 -26.26 -30.66 -0.47
C LYS A 419 -25.96 -29.28 0.10
N PRO A 420 -26.65 -28.83 1.17
CA PRO A 420 -26.19 -27.69 1.95
C PRO A 420 -24.77 -27.92 2.46
N PHE A 421 -23.92 -26.90 2.35
CA PHE A 421 -22.55 -26.94 2.86
C PHE A 421 -22.43 -26.00 4.07
N ASP A 422 -22.07 -26.55 5.23
CA ASP A 422 -21.88 -25.75 6.44
C ASP A 422 -20.49 -25.10 6.46
N LEU A 423 -20.42 -23.87 5.94
CA LEU A 423 -19.22 -23.04 5.96
C LEU A 423 -18.76 -22.68 7.40
N GLY A 424 -19.65 -22.77 8.39
CA GLY A 424 -19.32 -22.54 9.80
C GLY A 424 -18.61 -23.73 10.45
N SER A 425 -18.69 -24.93 9.85
CA SER A 425 -18.07 -26.15 10.38
C SER A 425 -16.55 -26.03 10.48
N LYS A 426 -15.95 -26.78 11.41
CA LYS A 426 -14.49 -26.78 11.63
C LYS A 426 -13.72 -27.29 10.42
N ASP A 427 -14.28 -28.25 9.69
CA ASP A 427 -13.61 -28.92 8.57
C ASP A 427 -13.86 -28.22 7.23
N SER A 428 -14.74 -27.22 7.17
CA SER A 428 -15.08 -26.51 5.93
C SER A 428 -13.87 -25.94 5.21
N GLY A 429 -12.92 -25.35 5.95
CA GLY A 429 -11.69 -24.78 5.40
C GLY A 429 -10.87 -25.82 4.64
N ALA A 430 -10.64 -26.99 5.25
CA ALA A 430 -9.85 -28.05 4.61
C ALA A 430 -10.49 -28.59 3.33
N HIS A 431 -11.83 -28.65 3.27
CA HIS A 431 -12.54 -29.05 2.04
C HIS A 431 -12.37 -28.00 0.93
N ILE A 432 -12.47 -26.72 1.27
CA ILE A 432 -12.25 -25.62 0.33
C ILE A 432 -10.79 -25.59 -0.14
N ASP A 433 -9.84 -25.77 0.76
CA ASP A 433 -8.41 -25.77 0.44
C ASP A 433 -8.04 -26.88 -0.55
N ARG A 434 -8.63 -28.08 -0.39
CA ARG A 434 -8.46 -29.17 -1.36
C ARG A 434 -8.99 -28.78 -2.74
N LEU A 435 -10.22 -28.25 -2.81
CA LEU A 435 -10.84 -27.84 -4.07
C LEU A 435 -10.10 -26.66 -4.72
N TRP A 436 -9.56 -25.74 -3.92
CA TRP A 436 -8.71 -24.66 -4.40
C TRP A 436 -7.40 -25.20 -4.97
N ALA A 437 -6.78 -26.20 -4.33
CA ALA A 437 -5.58 -26.86 -4.84
C ALA A 437 -5.81 -27.59 -6.18
N GLU A 438 -7.06 -27.99 -6.47
CA GLU A 438 -7.46 -28.53 -7.79
C GLU A 438 -7.72 -27.41 -8.82
N MET A 439 -8.29 -26.29 -8.39
CA MET A 439 -8.65 -25.16 -9.25
C MET A 439 -7.44 -24.31 -9.67
N ALA A 440 -6.56 -23.97 -8.73
CA ALA A 440 -5.48 -23.02 -8.92
C ALA A 440 -4.51 -23.37 -10.08
N PRO A 441 -4.04 -24.63 -10.24
CA PRO A 441 -3.16 -25.00 -11.36
C PRO A 441 -3.82 -24.83 -12.73
N GLN A 442 -5.15 -24.98 -12.81
CA GLN A 442 -5.91 -24.85 -14.05
C GLN A 442 -6.15 -23.38 -14.44
N MET A 443 -5.85 -22.44 -13.55
CA MET A 443 -5.96 -20.99 -13.75
C MET A 443 -4.61 -20.31 -14.00
N GLN A 444 -3.56 -21.08 -14.30
CA GLN A 444 -2.17 -20.58 -14.44
C GLN A 444 -1.98 -19.56 -15.58
N ASP A 445 -2.89 -19.49 -16.54
CA ASP A 445 -2.89 -18.55 -17.65
C ASP A 445 -3.90 -17.40 -17.45
N ARG A 446 -4.36 -17.21 -16.21
CA ARG A 446 -5.31 -16.18 -15.78
C ARG A 446 -4.76 -15.39 -14.59
N ILE A 447 -5.51 -14.35 -14.24
CA ILE A 447 -5.37 -13.61 -12.99
C ILE A 447 -6.60 -13.94 -12.15
N VAL A 448 -6.41 -14.65 -11.04
CA VAL A 448 -7.50 -15.13 -10.19
C VAL A 448 -7.23 -14.77 -8.73
N GLY A 449 -8.23 -14.26 -8.03
CA GLY A 449 -8.15 -14.08 -6.59
C GLY A 449 -8.03 -15.42 -5.88
N VAL A 450 -7.23 -15.51 -4.82
CA VAL A 450 -7.15 -16.73 -4.01
C VAL A 450 -8.54 -17.10 -3.48
N ARG A 451 -8.91 -18.39 -3.57
CA ARG A 451 -10.20 -18.96 -3.14
C ARG A 451 -10.06 -20.07 -2.10
N ASP A 452 -9.07 -19.94 -1.23
CA ASP A 452 -8.87 -20.88 -0.12
C ASP A 452 -9.89 -20.71 1.01
N GLY A 453 -9.80 -21.57 2.03
CA GLY A 453 -10.69 -21.57 3.17
C GLY A 453 -10.64 -20.28 3.99
N GLU A 454 -9.48 -19.63 4.08
CA GLU A 454 -9.33 -18.35 4.78
C GLU A 454 -10.10 -17.24 4.05
N TYR A 455 -9.93 -17.15 2.72
CA TYR A 455 -10.67 -16.23 1.89
C TYR A 455 -12.18 -16.43 2.03
N TRP A 456 -12.67 -17.67 1.90
CA TRP A 456 -14.12 -17.94 1.99
C TRP A 456 -14.70 -17.61 3.36
N ARG A 457 -13.97 -17.89 4.44
CA ARG A 457 -14.41 -17.53 5.79
C ARG A 457 -14.47 -16.02 5.98
N TYR A 458 -13.43 -15.30 5.57
CA TYR A 458 -13.42 -13.84 5.67
C TYR A 458 -14.49 -13.19 4.76
N ARG A 459 -14.49 -13.58 3.47
CA ARG A 459 -15.30 -12.94 2.44
C ARG A 459 -16.79 -13.16 2.66
N TYR A 460 -17.18 -14.34 3.14
CA TYR A 460 -18.58 -14.73 3.21
C TYR A 460 -19.04 -15.00 4.64
N LEU A 461 -18.40 -15.90 5.38
CA LEU A 461 -18.85 -16.26 6.74
C LEU A 461 -18.78 -15.07 7.71
N ALA A 462 -17.73 -14.26 7.62
CA ALA A 462 -17.54 -13.06 8.45
C ALA A 462 -18.26 -11.82 7.90
N HIS A 463 -18.79 -11.87 6.68
CA HIS A 463 -19.55 -10.75 6.12
C HIS A 463 -20.87 -10.57 6.89
N PRO A 464 -21.28 -9.34 7.25
CA PRO A 464 -22.51 -9.10 8.01
C PRO A 464 -23.76 -9.71 7.37
N GLY A 465 -23.78 -9.78 6.04
CA GLY A 465 -24.86 -10.42 5.28
C GLY A 465 -25.05 -11.91 5.57
N TRP A 466 -24.01 -12.64 5.99
CA TRP A 466 -24.15 -14.04 6.39
C TRP A 466 -25.00 -14.19 7.65
N ALA A 467 -24.72 -13.40 8.69
CA ALA A 467 -25.51 -13.39 9.92
C ALA A 467 -26.96 -12.93 9.66
N ARG A 468 -27.18 -12.13 8.61
CA ARG A 468 -28.50 -11.69 8.13
C ARG A 468 -29.21 -12.73 7.24
N GLY A 469 -28.61 -13.90 7.02
CA GLY A 469 -29.19 -15.00 6.22
C GLY A 469 -29.23 -14.74 4.71
N GLN A 470 -28.40 -13.84 4.20
CA GLN A 470 -28.40 -13.45 2.78
C GLN A 470 -27.65 -14.43 1.88
N TYR A 471 -26.83 -15.32 2.46
CA TYR A 471 -26.01 -16.27 1.72
C TYR A 471 -26.47 -17.70 1.97
N ARG A 472 -26.36 -18.53 0.94
CA ARG A 472 -26.56 -19.98 1.01
C ARG A 472 -25.37 -20.67 0.36
N CYS A 473 -24.73 -21.56 1.10
CA CYS A 473 -23.60 -22.35 0.60
C CYS A 473 -24.06 -23.78 0.29
N MET A 474 -23.71 -24.28 -0.89
CA MET A 474 -24.08 -25.59 -1.38
C MET A 474 -22.83 -26.34 -1.86
N ALA A 475 -22.83 -27.66 -1.77
CA ALA A 475 -21.81 -28.52 -2.35
C ALA A 475 -22.45 -29.48 -3.34
N LEU A 476 -21.83 -29.60 -4.53
CA LEU A 476 -22.05 -30.72 -5.41
C LEU A 476 -21.20 -31.88 -4.91
N CYS A 477 -21.82 -33.00 -4.57
CA CYS A 477 -21.15 -34.17 -4.04
C CYS A 477 -21.34 -35.38 -4.97
N ALA A 478 -20.33 -36.25 -5.02
CA ALA A 478 -20.51 -37.60 -5.53
C ALA A 478 -21.36 -38.41 -4.54
N ARG A 479 -22.40 -39.12 -5.01
CA ARG A 479 -23.34 -39.84 -4.14
C ARG A 479 -22.75 -41.04 -3.43
N ASP A 480 -21.79 -41.70 -4.07
CA ASP A 480 -21.15 -42.92 -3.58
C ASP A 480 -20.14 -42.63 -2.46
N THR A 481 -19.35 -41.57 -2.59
CA THR A 481 -18.34 -41.18 -1.60
C THR A 481 -18.82 -40.11 -0.63
N GLY A 482 -19.81 -39.30 -1.04
CA GLY A 482 -20.22 -38.09 -0.32
C GLY A 482 -19.21 -36.93 -0.45
N GLU A 483 -18.14 -37.11 -1.23
CA GLU A 483 -17.09 -36.11 -1.39
C GLU A 483 -17.57 -34.91 -2.21
N ALA A 484 -17.30 -33.70 -1.72
CA ALA A 484 -17.62 -32.47 -2.42
C ALA A 484 -16.69 -32.25 -3.62
N GLN A 485 -17.24 -32.05 -4.81
CA GLN A 485 -16.50 -31.77 -6.05
C GLN A 485 -16.46 -30.27 -6.38
N VAL A 486 -17.53 -29.55 -6.05
CA VAL A 486 -17.63 -28.09 -6.24
C VAL A 486 -18.40 -27.50 -5.07
N ILE A 487 -17.90 -26.41 -4.49
CA ILE A 487 -18.65 -25.60 -3.53
C ILE A 487 -19.15 -24.35 -4.25
N LEU A 488 -20.42 -24.02 -4.04
CA LEU A 488 -21.16 -22.95 -4.71
C LEU A 488 -21.74 -22.01 -3.65
N LEU A 489 -21.51 -20.71 -3.80
CA LEU A 489 -22.11 -19.69 -2.94
C LEU A 489 -23.21 -18.93 -3.66
N LEU A 490 -24.38 -18.87 -3.06
CA LEU A 490 -25.57 -18.23 -3.60
C LEU A 490 -26.03 -17.07 -2.71
N ARG A 491 -26.66 -16.09 -3.35
CA ARG A 491 -27.39 -15.00 -2.67
C ARG A 491 -28.61 -14.64 -3.50
N GLU A 492 -29.73 -14.35 -2.84
CA GLU A 492 -30.89 -13.80 -3.54
C GLU A 492 -30.60 -12.36 -3.97
N HIS A 493 -30.80 -12.08 -5.26
CA HIS A 493 -30.61 -10.76 -5.85
C HIS A 493 -31.60 -10.56 -7.00
N GLU A 494 -32.39 -9.49 -6.95
CA GLU A 494 -33.38 -9.12 -7.98
C GLU A 494 -34.34 -10.27 -8.39
N GLY A 495 -34.82 -11.04 -7.41
CA GLY A 495 -35.77 -12.14 -7.62
C GLY A 495 -35.15 -13.40 -8.24
N ALA A 496 -33.83 -13.51 -8.28
CA ALA A 496 -33.10 -14.69 -8.72
C ALA A 496 -32.06 -15.13 -7.67
N GLN A 497 -31.64 -16.39 -7.76
CA GLN A 497 -30.44 -16.85 -7.06
C GLN A 497 -29.23 -16.45 -7.88
N LEU A 498 -28.40 -15.57 -7.34
CA LEU A 498 -27.14 -15.14 -7.93
C LEU A 498 -26.03 -16.02 -7.39
N LEU A 499 -25.29 -16.67 -8.30
CA LEU A 499 -24.03 -17.31 -7.98
C LEU A 499 -22.99 -16.24 -7.67
N MET A 500 -22.64 -16.14 -6.40
CA MET A 500 -21.63 -15.24 -5.88
C MET A 500 -20.24 -15.78 -6.21
N ASP A 501 -19.97 -17.04 -5.90
CA ASP A 501 -18.64 -17.62 -6.10
C ASP A 501 -18.71 -19.14 -6.19
N LEU A 502 -17.62 -19.74 -6.65
CA LEU A 502 -17.45 -21.18 -6.70
C LEU A 502 -15.98 -21.58 -6.59
N VAL A 503 -15.74 -22.78 -6.04
CA VAL A 503 -14.41 -23.38 -5.95
C VAL A 503 -14.49 -24.88 -6.24
N GLY A 504 -13.59 -25.37 -7.07
CA GLY A 504 -13.53 -26.74 -7.56
C GLY A 504 -12.84 -26.81 -8.91
N ALA A 505 -12.66 -28.02 -9.43
CA ALA A 505 -12.06 -28.24 -10.73
C ALA A 505 -12.92 -27.60 -11.85
N PRO A 506 -12.38 -26.68 -12.69
CA PRO A 506 -13.16 -25.94 -13.69
C PRO A 506 -13.94 -26.80 -14.68
N GLU A 507 -13.44 -28.00 -15.00
CA GLU A 507 -14.14 -28.98 -15.83
C GLU A 507 -15.48 -29.44 -15.24
N GLN A 508 -15.68 -29.29 -13.92
CA GLN A 508 -16.92 -29.63 -13.23
C GLN A 508 -17.92 -28.47 -13.17
N PHE A 509 -17.55 -27.25 -13.55
CA PHE A 509 -18.40 -26.07 -13.36
C PHE A 509 -19.70 -26.14 -14.17
N ALA A 510 -19.65 -26.53 -15.44
CA ALA A 510 -20.86 -26.70 -16.26
C ALA A 510 -21.82 -27.72 -15.64
N THR A 511 -21.31 -28.86 -15.20
CA THR A 511 -22.09 -29.90 -14.51
C THR A 511 -22.71 -29.38 -13.21
N ALA A 512 -21.92 -28.71 -12.37
CA ALA A 512 -22.37 -28.13 -11.11
C ALA A 512 -23.49 -27.09 -11.31
N LEU A 513 -23.35 -26.23 -12.31
CA LEU A 513 -24.36 -25.24 -12.68
C LEU A 513 -25.63 -25.89 -13.21
N ALA A 514 -25.52 -26.94 -14.03
CA ALA A 514 -26.68 -27.65 -14.57
C ALA A 514 -27.50 -28.32 -13.46
N VAL A 515 -26.83 -29.03 -12.54
CA VAL A 515 -27.46 -29.67 -11.37
C VAL A 515 -28.09 -28.62 -10.45
N LEU A 516 -27.39 -27.53 -10.17
CA LEU A 516 -27.90 -26.43 -9.34
C LEU A 516 -29.15 -25.79 -9.97
N ARG A 517 -29.08 -25.45 -11.26
CA ARG A 517 -30.18 -24.88 -12.02
C ARG A 517 -31.42 -25.78 -11.98
N GLU A 518 -31.26 -27.09 -12.17
CA GLU A 518 -32.38 -28.03 -12.07
C GLU A 518 -32.98 -28.11 -10.67
N SER A 519 -32.14 -28.10 -9.64
CA SER A 519 -32.63 -28.03 -8.25
C SER A 519 -33.46 -26.77 -8.02
N LEU A 520 -33.00 -25.61 -8.50
CA LEU A 520 -33.69 -24.33 -8.34
C LEU A 520 -34.98 -24.26 -9.18
N ALA A 521 -34.98 -24.80 -10.39
CA ALA A 521 -36.15 -24.84 -11.27
C ALA A 521 -37.32 -25.62 -10.63
N ARG A 522 -37.04 -26.70 -9.88
CA ARG A 522 -38.07 -27.44 -9.12
C ARG A 522 -38.77 -26.58 -8.07
N ASP A 523 -38.04 -25.62 -7.51
CA ASP A 523 -38.54 -24.64 -6.54
C ASP A 523 -39.05 -23.35 -7.21
N SER A 524 -39.22 -23.35 -8.54
CA SER A 524 -39.61 -22.17 -9.34
C SER A 524 -38.66 -20.96 -9.18
N GLN A 525 -37.39 -21.21 -8.89
CA GLN A 525 -36.35 -20.20 -8.76
C GLN A 525 -35.49 -20.13 -10.03
N SER A 526 -35.04 -18.93 -10.39
CA SER A 526 -34.10 -18.71 -11.50
C SER A 526 -32.67 -18.59 -10.99
N LEU A 527 -31.71 -19.03 -11.79
CA LEU A 527 -30.28 -18.90 -11.53
C LEU A 527 -29.69 -17.80 -12.43
N ARG A 528 -28.77 -17.02 -11.86
CA ARG A 528 -27.91 -16.08 -12.60
C ARG A 528 -26.48 -16.19 -12.09
N CYS A 529 -25.50 -15.83 -12.91
CA CYS A 529 -24.12 -15.62 -12.44
C CYS A 529 -23.54 -14.35 -13.06
N ARG A 530 -22.56 -13.74 -12.41
CA ARG A 530 -21.77 -12.64 -12.98
C ARG A 530 -20.33 -13.09 -13.08
N ILE A 531 -19.72 -12.83 -14.23
CA ILE A 531 -18.33 -13.16 -14.50
C ILE A 531 -17.74 -12.19 -15.52
N THR A 532 -16.42 -12.04 -15.53
CA THR A 532 -15.68 -11.40 -16.62
C THR A 532 -16.04 -12.05 -17.95
N ARG A 533 -16.27 -11.21 -18.98
CA ARG A 533 -16.78 -11.63 -20.28
C ARG A 533 -15.89 -12.67 -20.93
N SER A 534 -14.57 -12.48 -20.84
CA SER A 534 -13.62 -13.43 -21.43
C SER A 534 -13.62 -14.80 -20.77
N GLN A 535 -14.10 -14.90 -19.52
CA GLN A 535 -14.20 -16.16 -18.77
C GLN A 535 -15.61 -16.76 -18.79
N ALA A 536 -16.55 -16.13 -19.51
CA ALA A 536 -17.96 -16.56 -19.50
C ALA A 536 -18.15 -18.00 -20.00
N GLU A 537 -17.23 -18.52 -20.83
CA GLU A 537 -17.29 -19.90 -21.34
C GLU A 537 -17.26 -20.96 -20.22
N PHE A 538 -16.55 -20.70 -19.12
CA PHE A 538 -16.44 -21.64 -17.99
C PHE A 538 -17.77 -21.84 -17.25
N LEU A 539 -18.65 -20.83 -17.30
CA LEU A 539 -19.92 -20.83 -16.58
C LEU A 539 -21.13 -20.84 -17.52
N ASN A 540 -20.93 -21.04 -18.83
CA ASN A 540 -22.02 -21.02 -19.79
C ASN A 540 -22.74 -22.37 -19.86
N LEU A 541 -24.06 -22.36 -20.06
CA LEU A 541 -24.86 -23.56 -20.31
C LEU A 541 -25.64 -23.42 -21.64
N PRO A 542 -26.03 -24.53 -22.28
CA PRO A 542 -26.94 -24.49 -23.43
C PRO A 542 -28.23 -23.71 -23.11
N GLY A 543 -28.64 -22.81 -24.00
CA GLY A 543 -29.83 -21.97 -23.82
C GLY A 543 -29.66 -20.80 -22.84
N ALA A 544 -28.50 -20.63 -22.21
CA ALA A 544 -28.23 -19.46 -21.38
C ALA A 544 -28.08 -18.19 -22.23
N ARG A 545 -28.50 -17.06 -21.67
CA ARG A 545 -28.43 -15.74 -22.30
C ARG A 545 -27.46 -14.85 -21.53
N GLN A 546 -26.50 -14.26 -22.22
CA GLN A 546 -25.58 -13.29 -21.62
C GLN A 546 -26.12 -11.86 -21.75
N VAL A 547 -25.98 -11.09 -20.68
CA VAL A 547 -26.39 -9.69 -20.57
C VAL A 547 -25.19 -8.84 -20.19
N ASP A 548 -24.97 -7.76 -20.91
CA ASP A 548 -23.94 -6.78 -20.58
C ASP A 548 -24.35 -5.97 -19.34
N LEU A 549 -23.50 -5.90 -18.33
CA LEU A 549 -23.76 -5.12 -17.11
C LEU A 549 -23.34 -3.65 -17.23
N GLY A 550 -22.63 -3.26 -18.29
CA GLY A 550 -22.04 -1.94 -18.44
C GLY A 550 -20.96 -1.63 -17.40
N ILE A 551 -20.36 -2.68 -16.82
CA ILE A 551 -19.25 -2.59 -15.87
C ILE A 551 -18.00 -3.07 -16.58
N GLU A 552 -17.04 -2.18 -16.73
CA GLU A 552 -15.75 -2.44 -17.36
C GLU A 552 -14.71 -2.66 -16.26
N ILE A 553 -13.76 -3.55 -16.51
CA ILE A 553 -12.65 -3.87 -15.61
C ILE A 553 -11.46 -2.98 -15.97
N PRO A 554 -11.11 -2.00 -15.12
CA PRO A 554 -9.98 -1.12 -15.38
C PRO A 554 -8.66 -1.79 -14.99
N CYS A 555 -7.59 -1.36 -15.63
CA CYS A 555 -6.22 -1.56 -15.15
C CYS A 555 -5.50 -0.22 -15.01
N ASN A 556 -4.56 -0.15 -14.06
CA ASN A 556 -3.72 1.03 -13.83
C ASN A 556 -2.70 1.22 -14.98
N ILE A 557 -2.61 2.45 -15.50
CA ILE A 557 -1.56 2.88 -16.44
C ILE A 557 -0.81 4.13 -15.97
N TRP A 558 -1.06 4.58 -14.74
CA TRP A 558 -0.47 5.77 -14.13
C TRP A 558 0.93 5.51 -13.58
N THR A 559 1.10 4.39 -12.88
CA THR A 559 2.40 3.91 -12.38
C THR A 559 2.91 2.76 -13.24
N ARG A 560 4.23 2.50 -13.19
CA ARG A 560 4.81 1.37 -13.92
C ARG A 560 4.35 0.05 -13.31
N GLY A 561 3.94 -0.86 -14.18
CA GLY A 561 3.42 -2.17 -13.82
C GLY A 561 3.24 -3.04 -15.08
N PRO A 562 2.58 -4.20 -14.95
CA PRO A 562 2.21 -5.02 -16.08
C PRO A 562 1.44 -4.24 -17.15
N ASP A 563 1.77 -4.46 -18.42
CA ASP A 563 1.15 -3.74 -19.52
C ASP A 563 -0.29 -4.22 -19.80
N VAL A 564 -1.08 -3.33 -20.41
CA VAL A 564 -2.50 -3.58 -20.72
C VAL A 564 -2.70 -4.79 -21.65
N VAL A 565 -1.76 -5.06 -22.55
CA VAL A 565 -1.89 -6.17 -23.51
C VAL A 565 -1.77 -7.50 -22.77
N ARG A 566 -0.84 -7.61 -21.83
CA ARG A 566 -0.68 -8.79 -20.98
C ARG A 566 -1.89 -9.03 -20.07
N LEU A 567 -2.52 -7.97 -19.57
CA LEU A 567 -3.66 -8.08 -18.65
C LEU A 567 -5.00 -8.31 -19.34
N ARG A 568 -5.06 -8.11 -20.65
CA ARG A 568 -6.30 -8.20 -21.43
C ARG A 568 -6.91 -9.58 -21.30
N ASP A 569 -8.22 -9.62 -21.07
CA ASP A 569 -9.03 -10.84 -21.00
C ASP A 569 -8.56 -11.85 -19.94
N ALA A 570 -7.65 -11.48 -19.02
CA ALA A 570 -6.99 -12.43 -18.13
C ALA A 570 -7.70 -12.59 -16.76
N TRP A 571 -8.52 -11.64 -16.35
CA TRP A 571 -9.14 -11.63 -15.04
C TRP A 571 -10.26 -12.66 -14.90
N TRP A 572 -10.19 -13.48 -13.86
CA TRP A 572 -11.32 -14.24 -13.32
C TRP A 572 -11.92 -13.44 -12.17
N LEU A 573 -13.05 -12.77 -12.42
CA LEU A 573 -13.81 -12.05 -11.38
C LEU A 573 -15.26 -12.50 -11.43
N THR A 574 -15.81 -12.85 -10.27
CA THR A 574 -17.20 -13.27 -10.10
C THR A 574 -18.01 -12.19 -9.37
N ALA A 575 -19.31 -12.41 -9.19
CA ALA A 575 -20.14 -11.49 -8.37
C ALA A 575 -19.59 -11.37 -6.93
N GLY A 576 -18.94 -12.42 -6.42
CA GLY A 576 -18.32 -12.50 -5.11
C GLY A 576 -17.18 -11.51 -4.92
N ASP A 577 -16.53 -11.06 -5.98
CA ASP A 577 -15.50 -10.02 -5.93
C ASP A 577 -16.10 -8.62 -5.75
N MET A 578 -17.41 -8.43 -5.94
CA MET A 578 -18.07 -7.12 -5.86
C MET A 578 -18.57 -6.84 -4.41
N ASP A 579 -18.31 -5.64 -3.90
CA ASP A 579 -18.62 -5.26 -2.50
C ASP A 579 -20.00 -4.63 -2.28
N PHE A 580 -20.77 -4.37 -3.34
CA PHE A 580 -21.98 -3.54 -3.30
C PHE A 580 -23.26 -4.27 -3.70
N LEU A 581 -23.22 -5.62 -3.76
CA LEU A 581 -24.36 -6.46 -4.13
C LEU A 581 -25.30 -6.76 -2.98
#